data_AF-A0A2V1B7M4-F1
#
_entry.id   AF-A0A2V1B7M4-F1
#
_cell.length_a   1.000
_cell.length_b   1.000
_cell.length_c   1.000
_cell.angle_alpha   90.00
_cell.angle_beta   90.00
_cell.angle_gamma   90.00
#
_symmetry.space_group_name_H-M   'P 1'
#
loop_
_entity.id
_entity.type
_entity.pdbx_description
1 polymer ?
#
loop_
_entity_poly.entity_id
_entity_poly.type
_entity_poly.pdbx_seq_one_letter_code
_entity_poly.pdbx_strand_id
1 'polypeptide(L)'
;MTLTIGQVLRGRVASYHVIKVLKHPTVYQAQIVPFGNKDASQSLRLAAIKHFAEETSKSQYKRELHNYSFQSIAKSPFIRSMVDTIGHDENAATGKSQQPQCMLPRIVARSLLEALVVIDSEYGVHTDVNPNNVFVSDVHSSSPIVKLGDLGNLMSAGPMLKVRFQGVVIRAPEVWIDLPITPKADIWSVGVTLAHWLAGRTIFGPADKIVEDCVNHWCIAKLMRLVGPIPKPDASKEEIVDEFALAEYLANESFVHPQTGIEQKFISVGTIRQELEKVEGPIDSQCIGFIESLLTVDVERRPSAREALNRPWLRGEDRGENSDWSVD
;
A
#
# COMPACT_ATOMS: atom_id res chain seq x y z
N MET A 1 -11.52 1.31 -26.63
CA MET A 1 -12.94 1.63 -26.37
C MET A 1 -13.20 1.28 -24.93
N THR A 2 -13.62 2.25 -24.11
CA THR A 2 -13.85 2.09 -22.67
C THR A 2 -15.04 1.18 -22.39
N LEU A 3 -15.10 0.58 -21.19
CA LEU A 3 -16.26 -0.22 -20.78
C LEU A 3 -17.38 0.67 -20.25
N THR A 4 -18.64 0.24 -20.42
CA THR A 4 -19.85 0.92 -19.91
C THR A 4 -20.51 0.14 -18.78
N ILE A 5 -21.28 0.82 -17.93
CA ILE A 5 -22.13 0.14 -16.93
C ILE A 5 -23.28 -0.55 -17.66
N GLY A 6 -23.58 -1.79 -17.29
CA GLY A 6 -24.52 -2.68 -17.97
C GLY A 6 -23.87 -3.54 -19.06
N GLN A 7 -22.65 -3.21 -19.52
CA GLN A 7 -21.89 -4.07 -20.42
C GLN A 7 -21.58 -5.39 -19.75
N VAL A 8 -21.51 -6.45 -20.55
CA VAL A 8 -21.23 -7.79 -20.04
C VAL A 8 -20.07 -8.37 -20.81
N LEU A 9 -19.11 -8.94 -20.08
CA LEU A 9 -17.90 -9.49 -20.67
C LEU A 9 -17.87 -11.00 -20.42
N ARG A 10 -17.75 -11.80 -21.48
CA ARG A 10 -17.73 -13.26 -21.43
C ARG A 10 -16.30 -13.79 -21.32
N GLY A 11 -15.95 -14.35 -20.18
CA GLY A 11 -14.62 -14.90 -19.92
C GLY A 11 -14.46 -16.35 -20.34
N ARG A 12 -13.33 -16.93 -19.95
CA ARG A 12 -13.00 -18.35 -20.12
C ARG A 12 -13.68 -19.23 -19.09
N VAL A 13 -13.99 -18.72 -17.88
CA VAL A 13 -14.59 -19.49 -16.77
C VAL A 13 -15.93 -18.95 -16.26
N ALA A 14 -16.26 -17.69 -16.54
CA ALA A 14 -17.56 -17.09 -16.21
C ALA A 14 -17.90 -15.90 -17.13
N SER A 15 -19.12 -15.38 -17.07
CA SER A 15 -19.45 -14.03 -17.57
C SER A 15 -19.35 -12.99 -16.45
N TYR A 16 -19.11 -11.73 -16.82
CA TYR A 16 -18.80 -10.62 -15.92
C TYR A 16 -19.67 -9.40 -16.22
N HIS A 17 -20.60 -9.11 -15.30
CA HIS A 17 -21.59 -8.04 -15.39
C HIS A 17 -21.03 -6.71 -14.90
N VAL A 18 -20.73 -5.74 -15.75
CA VAL A 18 -20.14 -4.45 -15.35
C VAL A 18 -21.19 -3.60 -14.62
N ILE A 19 -21.13 -3.57 -13.28
CA ILE A 19 -22.13 -2.92 -12.43
C ILE A 19 -21.73 -1.53 -11.92
N LYS A 20 -20.43 -1.19 -11.93
CA LYS A 20 -19.92 0.11 -11.45
C LYS A 20 -18.54 0.42 -12.02
N VAL A 21 -18.26 1.67 -12.36
CA VAL A 21 -16.89 2.15 -12.61
C VAL A 21 -16.18 2.36 -11.26
N LEU A 22 -14.99 1.78 -11.08
CA LEU A 22 -14.17 1.96 -9.88
C LEU A 22 -13.08 3.02 -10.09
N LYS A 23 -12.46 3.03 -11.27
CA LYS A 23 -11.47 4.03 -11.71
C LYS A 23 -11.64 4.22 -13.21
N HIS A 24 -12.22 5.33 -13.67
CA HIS A 24 -12.33 5.60 -15.10
C HIS A 24 -10.93 5.89 -15.69
N PRO A 25 -10.57 5.41 -16.89
CA PRO A 25 -11.26 4.47 -17.76
C PRO A 25 -10.81 3.00 -17.60
N THR A 26 -10.09 2.65 -16.52
CA THR A 26 -9.26 1.43 -16.45
C THR A 26 -9.68 0.37 -15.45
N VAL A 27 -10.56 0.64 -14.48
CA VAL A 27 -11.01 -0.36 -13.48
C VAL A 27 -12.51 -0.30 -13.25
N TYR A 28 -13.15 -1.46 -13.29
CA TYR A 28 -14.60 -1.64 -13.21
C TYR A 28 -14.93 -2.77 -12.24
N GLN A 29 -16.01 -2.61 -11.47
CA GLN A 29 -16.57 -3.69 -10.66
C GLN A 29 -17.52 -4.50 -11.53
N ALA A 30 -17.42 -5.82 -11.45
CA ALA A 30 -18.36 -6.72 -12.08
C ALA A 30 -18.89 -7.81 -11.15
N GLN A 31 -20.09 -8.31 -11.47
CA GLN A 31 -20.62 -9.54 -10.89
C GLN A 31 -20.19 -10.74 -11.73
N ILE A 32 -19.77 -11.82 -11.07
CA ILE A 32 -19.35 -13.08 -11.71
C ILE A 32 -20.57 -13.98 -11.88
N VAL A 33 -20.81 -14.46 -13.09
CA VAL A 33 -21.92 -15.33 -13.50
C VAL A 33 -21.34 -16.66 -14.03
N PRO A 34 -21.32 -17.74 -13.22
CA PRO A 34 -20.72 -19.01 -13.61
C PRO A 34 -21.40 -19.68 -14.81
N PHE A 35 -20.64 -20.41 -15.62
CA PHE A 35 -21.20 -21.20 -16.73
C PHE A 35 -21.87 -22.49 -16.22
N GLY A 36 -23.18 -22.41 -15.94
CA GLY A 36 -24.03 -23.57 -15.68
C GLY A 36 -25.09 -23.31 -14.61
N ASN A 37 -26.25 -23.96 -14.74
CA ASN A 37 -27.36 -23.78 -13.81
C ASN A 37 -27.11 -24.57 -12.51
N LYS A 38 -26.68 -23.86 -11.45
CA LYS A 38 -26.62 -24.32 -10.07
C LYS A 38 -27.21 -23.23 -9.17
N ASP A 39 -27.85 -23.63 -8.08
CA ASP A 39 -28.91 -22.88 -7.40
C ASP A 39 -28.62 -21.38 -7.16
N ALA A 40 -29.64 -20.57 -7.45
CA ALA A 40 -29.64 -19.11 -7.31
C ALA A 40 -29.54 -18.58 -5.86
N SER A 41 -29.19 -19.45 -4.91
CA SER A 41 -28.90 -19.12 -3.51
C SER A 41 -27.43 -18.80 -3.25
N GLN A 42 -26.52 -19.02 -4.21
CA GLN A 42 -25.10 -18.72 -4.01
C GLN A 42 -24.82 -17.22 -3.97
N SER A 43 -24.05 -16.82 -2.96
CA SER A 43 -23.69 -15.43 -2.65
C SER A 43 -23.07 -14.67 -3.83
N LEU A 44 -23.27 -13.35 -3.82
CA LEU A 44 -22.75 -12.47 -4.87
C LEU A 44 -21.23 -12.56 -4.98
N ARG A 45 -20.75 -13.19 -6.05
CA ARG A 45 -19.34 -13.18 -6.41
C ARG A 45 -19.05 -11.93 -7.24
N LEU A 46 -18.05 -11.16 -6.83
CA LEU A 46 -17.66 -9.90 -7.46
C LEU A 46 -16.21 -9.97 -7.94
N ALA A 47 -15.97 -9.48 -9.15
CA ALA A 47 -14.65 -9.26 -9.72
C ALA A 47 -14.34 -7.76 -9.81
N ALA A 48 -13.05 -7.43 -9.91
CA ALA A 48 -12.61 -6.17 -10.50
C ALA A 48 -12.03 -6.50 -11.89
N ILE A 49 -12.59 -5.91 -12.93
CA ILE A 49 -12.05 -5.96 -14.29
C ILE A 49 -11.09 -4.79 -14.42
N LYS A 50 -9.84 -5.05 -14.81
CA LYS A 50 -8.97 -4.01 -15.36
C LYS A 50 -9.10 -3.98 -16.89
N HIS A 51 -9.02 -2.79 -17.46
CA HIS A 51 -9.30 -2.52 -18.88
C HIS A 51 -8.23 -1.60 -19.50
N PHE A 52 -8.06 -1.73 -20.81
CA PHE A 52 -7.00 -1.13 -21.61
C PHE A 52 -7.56 0.00 -22.48
N ALA A 53 -7.42 1.25 -22.02
CA ALA A 53 -7.72 2.41 -22.87
C ALA A 53 -6.60 2.69 -23.90
N GLU A 54 -5.34 2.40 -23.54
CA GLU A 54 -4.13 2.82 -24.28
C GLU A 54 -3.15 1.66 -24.52
N GLU A 55 -2.37 1.76 -25.59
CA GLU A 55 -1.41 0.73 -26.01
C GLU A 55 -0.11 0.73 -25.18
N THR A 56 0.27 1.87 -24.58
CA THR A 56 1.43 2.01 -23.70
C THR A 56 1.33 1.12 -22.46
N SER A 57 0.15 0.97 -21.86
CA SER A 57 -0.09 0.14 -20.67
C SER A 57 0.02 -1.38 -20.94
N LYS A 58 -0.03 -1.79 -22.21
CA LYS A 58 -0.08 -3.20 -22.67
C LYS A 58 1.11 -4.05 -22.17
N SER A 59 2.23 -3.42 -21.85
CA SER A 59 3.43 -4.05 -21.25
C SER A 59 3.23 -4.35 -19.76
N GLN A 60 2.78 -3.37 -18.97
CA GLN A 60 2.54 -3.49 -17.52
C GLN A 60 1.50 -4.58 -17.23
N TYR A 61 0.43 -4.65 -18.03
CA TYR A 61 -0.58 -5.69 -17.93
C TYR A 61 -0.10 -7.09 -18.35
N LYS A 62 0.79 -7.20 -19.35
CA LYS A 62 1.45 -8.48 -19.68
C LYS A 62 2.33 -8.95 -18.53
N ARG A 63 3.02 -8.02 -17.86
CA ARG A 63 3.78 -8.29 -16.63
C ARG A 63 2.85 -8.72 -15.49
N GLU A 64 1.72 -8.04 -15.26
CA GLU A 64 0.72 -8.46 -14.26
C GLU A 64 0.19 -9.89 -14.52
N LEU A 65 -0.21 -10.18 -15.77
CA LEU A 65 -0.68 -11.49 -16.21
C LEU A 65 0.37 -12.59 -15.99
N HIS A 66 1.65 -12.29 -16.28
CA HIS A 66 2.76 -13.21 -16.03
C HIS A 66 3.01 -13.39 -14.53
N ASN A 67 2.93 -12.33 -13.73
CA ASN A 67 3.16 -12.40 -12.28
C ASN A 67 2.08 -13.25 -11.58
N TYR A 68 0.83 -13.24 -12.04
CA TYR A 68 -0.20 -14.18 -11.56
C TYR A 68 -0.04 -15.63 -12.08
N SER A 69 0.94 -15.93 -12.95
CA SER A 69 1.22 -17.29 -13.41
C SER A 69 2.17 -18.07 -12.49
N PHE A 70 2.91 -17.40 -11.60
CA PHE A 70 3.75 -18.06 -10.59
C PHE A 70 2.88 -18.84 -9.60
N GLN A 71 3.24 -20.11 -9.35
CA GLN A 71 2.35 -21.04 -8.64
C GLN A 71 2.18 -20.67 -7.15
N SER A 72 3.20 -20.08 -6.53
CA SER A 72 3.16 -19.55 -5.16
C SER A 72 2.17 -18.39 -5.03
N ILE A 73 2.27 -17.41 -5.94
CA ILE A 73 1.39 -16.23 -6.04
C ILE A 73 -0.06 -16.67 -6.29
N ALA A 74 -0.29 -17.57 -7.26
CA ALA A 74 -1.62 -18.08 -7.60
C ALA A 74 -2.28 -18.86 -6.44
N LYS A 75 -1.49 -19.54 -5.59
CA LYS A 75 -1.96 -20.28 -4.41
C LYS A 75 -2.08 -19.42 -3.14
N SER A 76 -1.49 -18.23 -3.10
CA SER A 76 -1.45 -17.41 -1.89
C SER A 76 -2.86 -16.93 -1.49
N PRO A 77 -3.32 -17.22 -0.25
CA PRO A 77 -4.59 -16.67 0.24
C PRO A 77 -4.50 -15.16 0.50
N PHE A 78 -3.29 -14.59 0.58
CA PHE A 78 -3.05 -13.18 0.90
C PHE A 78 -2.77 -12.30 -0.34
N ILE A 79 -2.64 -12.91 -1.51
CA ILE A 79 -2.61 -12.18 -2.79
C ILE A 79 -3.99 -12.28 -3.45
N ARG A 80 -4.37 -11.23 -4.19
CA ARG A 80 -5.63 -11.17 -4.92
C ARG A 80 -5.58 -12.04 -6.17
N SER A 81 -6.19 -13.22 -6.07
CA SER A 81 -6.29 -14.17 -7.18
C SER A 81 -6.90 -13.53 -8.43
N MET A 82 -6.17 -13.56 -9.54
CA MET A 82 -6.68 -13.26 -10.88
C MET A 82 -7.64 -14.37 -11.31
N VAL A 83 -8.84 -14.01 -11.77
CA VAL A 83 -9.92 -14.98 -12.02
C VAL A 83 -10.02 -15.39 -13.49
N ASP A 84 -9.90 -14.45 -14.43
CA ASP A 84 -10.24 -14.68 -15.85
C ASP A 84 -9.71 -13.58 -16.79
N THR A 85 -9.82 -13.81 -18.11
CA THR A 85 -9.49 -12.90 -19.22
C THR A 85 -10.64 -12.90 -20.23
N ILE A 86 -11.11 -11.73 -20.69
CA ILE A 86 -12.54 -11.57 -21.01
C ILE A 86 -12.84 -11.04 -22.44
N GLY A 87 -13.80 -11.69 -23.12
CA GLY A 87 -14.53 -11.27 -24.33
C GLY A 87 -15.92 -10.70 -23.99
N HIS A 88 -17.00 -11.00 -24.75
CA HIS A 88 -18.29 -10.28 -24.69
C HIS A 88 -19.58 -11.15 -24.45
N ASP A 89 -20.50 -10.63 -23.61
CA ASP A 89 -21.97 -10.91 -23.44
C ASP A 89 -22.45 -12.25 -22.74
N GLU A 90 -23.51 -12.34 -21.89
CA GLU A 90 -24.55 -11.42 -21.36
C GLU A 90 -25.14 -11.86 -19.95
N ASN A 91 -26.02 -11.04 -19.29
CA ASN A 91 -26.89 -11.23 -18.07
C ASN A 91 -26.36 -11.83 -16.71
N ALA A 92 -26.83 -11.52 -15.46
CA ALA A 92 -27.45 -10.33 -14.79
C ALA A 92 -27.61 -10.43 -13.22
N ALA A 93 -27.81 -9.27 -12.52
CA ALA A 93 -28.51 -8.97 -11.22
C ALA A 93 -28.00 -9.40 -9.77
N THR A 94 -28.23 -8.56 -8.72
CA THR A 94 -27.37 -8.37 -7.50
C THR A 94 -28.03 -8.33 -6.05
N GLY A 95 -27.24 -8.35 -4.94
CA GLY A 95 -27.65 -8.29 -3.48
C GLY A 95 -26.52 -7.97 -2.41
N LYS A 96 -26.82 -7.66 -1.11
CA LYS A 96 -25.95 -6.92 -0.08
C LYS A 96 -26.27 -7.25 1.43
N SER A 97 -25.67 -6.71 2.54
CA SER A 97 -24.28 -6.50 3.10
C SER A 97 -24.26 -5.74 4.49
N GLN A 98 -23.42 -6.04 5.52
CA GLN A 98 -23.33 -5.35 6.88
C GLN A 98 -21.93 -5.38 7.60
N GLN A 99 -21.69 -4.71 8.78
CA GLN A 99 -20.51 -3.89 9.27
C GLN A 99 -19.47 -4.40 10.40
N PRO A 100 -18.33 -3.68 10.76
CA PRO A 100 -17.06 -4.21 11.38
C PRO A 100 -16.58 -3.84 12.80
N GLN A 101 -15.46 -4.47 13.24
CA GLN A 101 -14.82 -4.35 14.56
C GLN A 101 -13.26 -4.18 14.55
N CYS A 102 -12.66 -4.01 15.73
CA CYS A 102 -11.35 -3.36 15.98
C CYS A 102 -10.05 -4.11 15.57
N MET A 103 -10.08 -5.40 15.24
CA MET A 103 -8.85 -6.18 14.95
C MET A 103 -8.14 -5.80 13.64
N LEU A 104 -8.76 -4.95 12.82
CA LEU A 104 -8.40 -4.79 11.40
C LEU A 104 -6.95 -4.35 11.14
N PRO A 105 -6.32 -3.41 11.87
CA PRO A 105 -4.93 -3.00 11.60
C PRO A 105 -3.93 -4.16 11.73
N ARG A 106 -4.11 -5.03 12.74
CA ARG A 106 -3.26 -6.22 12.94
C ARG A 106 -3.44 -7.23 11.81
N ILE A 107 -4.69 -7.43 11.35
CA ILE A 107 -4.99 -8.36 10.24
C ILE A 107 -4.45 -7.83 8.91
N VAL A 108 -4.62 -6.55 8.61
CA VAL A 108 -4.07 -5.92 7.40
C VAL A 108 -2.55 -6.00 7.39
N ALA A 109 -1.88 -5.59 8.48
CA ALA A 109 -0.43 -5.69 8.60
C ALA A 109 0.08 -7.12 8.40
N ARG A 110 -0.57 -8.10 9.05
CA ARG A 110 -0.26 -9.53 8.91
C ARG A 110 -0.38 -10.00 7.46
N SER A 111 -1.53 -9.84 6.82
CA SER A 111 -1.75 -10.36 5.46
C SER A 111 -0.94 -9.64 4.39
N LEU A 112 -0.61 -8.35 4.57
CA LEU A 112 0.32 -7.67 3.67
C LEU A 112 1.73 -8.26 3.77
N LEU A 113 2.21 -8.55 4.98
CA LEU A 113 3.52 -9.19 5.14
C LEU A 113 3.52 -10.64 4.67
N GLU A 114 2.45 -11.41 4.91
CA GLU A 114 2.32 -12.79 4.40
C GLU A 114 2.24 -12.83 2.87
N ALA A 115 1.65 -11.81 2.21
CA ALA A 115 1.74 -11.62 0.77
C ALA A 115 3.17 -11.29 0.30
N LEU A 116 3.88 -10.42 1.02
CA LEU A 116 5.26 -10.05 0.70
C LEU A 116 6.24 -11.21 0.93
N VAL A 117 6.02 -12.12 1.89
CA VAL A 117 6.80 -13.36 2.06
C VAL A 117 6.72 -14.25 0.81
N VAL A 118 5.58 -14.27 0.12
CA VAL A 118 5.40 -15.01 -1.14
C VAL A 118 6.11 -14.31 -2.29
N ILE A 119 5.98 -12.99 -2.41
CA ILE A 119 6.63 -12.19 -3.46
C ILE A 119 8.17 -12.26 -3.33
N ASP A 120 8.69 -12.11 -2.12
CA ASP A 120 10.10 -12.31 -1.74
C ASP A 120 10.63 -13.70 -2.17
N SER A 121 9.83 -14.76 -2.01
CA SER A 121 10.22 -16.12 -2.42
C SER A 121 10.31 -16.36 -3.92
N GLU A 122 9.72 -15.48 -4.74
CA GLU A 122 9.90 -15.44 -6.21
C GLU A 122 10.97 -14.41 -6.63
N TYR A 123 11.82 -13.98 -5.69
CA TYR A 123 12.81 -12.89 -5.83
C TYR A 123 12.19 -11.54 -6.26
N GLY A 124 10.92 -11.31 -5.91
CA GLY A 124 10.15 -10.15 -6.32
C GLY A 124 10.21 -8.97 -5.34
N VAL A 125 9.94 -7.78 -5.88
CA VAL A 125 9.56 -6.56 -5.14
C VAL A 125 8.29 -6.02 -5.79
N HIS A 126 7.24 -5.75 -5.00
CA HIS A 126 5.93 -5.27 -5.44
C HIS A 126 6.00 -3.81 -5.94
N THR A 127 6.76 -2.98 -5.23
CA THR A 127 7.02 -1.54 -5.43
C THR A 127 5.83 -0.59 -5.28
N ASP A 128 4.59 -1.07 -5.43
CA ASP A 128 3.38 -0.25 -5.30
C ASP A 128 2.45 -0.72 -4.17
N VAL A 129 2.99 -0.97 -2.97
CA VAL A 129 2.17 -1.27 -1.78
C VAL A 129 1.59 0.03 -1.23
N ASN A 130 0.34 0.33 -1.60
CA ASN A 130 -0.40 1.52 -1.17
C ASN A 130 -1.89 1.17 -0.91
N PRO A 131 -2.67 2.01 -0.19
CA PRO A 131 -4.06 1.71 0.18
C PRO A 131 -5.00 1.32 -0.98
N ASN A 132 -4.79 1.79 -2.21
CA ASN A 132 -5.63 1.44 -3.36
C ASN A 132 -5.44 -0.02 -3.82
N ASN A 133 -4.31 -0.62 -3.45
CA ASN A 133 -3.90 -1.97 -3.81
C ASN A 133 -4.13 -2.98 -2.67
N VAL A 134 -4.61 -2.51 -1.50
CA VAL A 134 -5.02 -3.34 -0.37
C VAL A 134 -6.53 -3.59 -0.42
N PHE A 135 -6.93 -4.81 -0.75
CA PHE A 135 -8.34 -5.18 -0.84
C PHE A 135 -8.79 -5.90 0.42
N VAL A 136 -9.86 -5.41 1.03
CA VAL A 136 -10.46 -6.03 2.22
C VAL A 136 -11.90 -6.45 1.90
N SER A 137 -12.20 -7.74 2.04
CA SER A 137 -13.59 -8.25 2.11
C SER A 137 -13.86 -8.76 3.51
N ASP A 138 -15.14 -8.80 3.88
CA ASP A 138 -15.59 -9.40 5.14
C ASP A 138 -14.89 -8.81 6.39
N VAL A 139 -14.38 -7.57 6.24
CA VAL A 139 -13.92 -6.63 7.29
C VAL A 139 -14.88 -6.57 8.48
N HIS A 140 -16.13 -6.91 8.19
CA HIS A 140 -17.30 -6.92 9.02
C HIS A 140 -17.49 -8.17 9.89
N SER A 141 -16.71 -9.23 9.64
CA SER A 141 -16.73 -10.49 10.39
C SER A 141 -15.69 -10.51 11.52
N SER A 142 -15.63 -11.61 12.26
CA SER A 142 -14.52 -11.94 13.15
C SER A 142 -13.22 -12.29 12.41
N SER A 143 -13.30 -12.57 11.10
CA SER A 143 -12.19 -13.03 10.26
C SER A 143 -12.08 -12.24 8.94
N PRO A 144 -11.83 -10.91 8.97
CA PRO A 144 -11.55 -10.09 7.78
C PRO A 144 -10.55 -10.72 6.81
N ILE A 145 -10.90 -10.72 5.52
CA ILE A 145 -10.04 -11.23 4.45
C ILE A 145 -9.33 -10.05 3.79
N VAL A 146 -8.02 -9.95 3.99
CA VAL A 146 -7.16 -8.93 3.38
C VAL A 146 -6.31 -9.56 2.28
N LYS A 147 -6.25 -8.92 1.12
CA LYS A 147 -5.46 -9.35 -0.03
C LYS A 147 -4.72 -8.18 -0.69
N LEU A 148 -3.41 -8.30 -0.84
CA LEU A 148 -2.62 -7.41 -1.70
C LEU A 148 -2.90 -7.72 -3.19
N GLY A 149 -2.98 -6.70 -4.03
CA GLY A 149 -3.11 -6.87 -5.48
C GLY A 149 -2.39 -5.77 -6.26
N ASP A 150 -2.60 -5.78 -7.57
CA ASP A 150 -1.87 -4.96 -8.55
C ASP A 150 -0.37 -5.33 -8.71
N LEU A 151 -0.14 -6.56 -9.16
CA LEU A 151 1.19 -7.04 -9.53
C LEU A 151 1.73 -6.43 -10.84
N GLY A 152 1.10 -5.38 -11.38
CA GLY A 152 1.50 -4.73 -12.62
C GLY A 152 2.84 -4.00 -12.54
N ASN A 153 3.30 -3.68 -11.32
CA ASN A 153 4.61 -3.07 -11.06
C ASN A 153 5.64 -4.02 -10.43
N LEU A 154 5.27 -5.27 -10.11
CA LEU A 154 6.20 -6.23 -9.52
C LEU A 154 7.39 -6.53 -10.47
N MET A 155 8.59 -6.48 -9.90
CA MET A 155 9.88 -6.65 -10.58
C MET A 155 10.79 -7.61 -9.80
N SER A 156 11.77 -8.22 -10.47
CA SER A 156 12.82 -8.98 -9.79
C SER A 156 13.77 -8.04 -9.03
N ALA A 157 14.11 -8.39 -7.79
CA ALA A 157 15.14 -7.71 -7.02
C ALA A 157 16.51 -7.86 -7.70
N GLY A 158 17.28 -6.77 -7.82
CA GLY A 158 18.61 -6.83 -8.43
C GLY A 158 19.31 -5.47 -8.59
N PRO A 159 20.65 -5.47 -8.72
CA PRO A 159 21.48 -4.25 -8.63
C PRO A 159 21.36 -3.28 -9.82
N MET A 160 20.58 -3.60 -10.86
CA MET A 160 20.54 -2.82 -12.11
C MET A 160 19.38 -1.82 -12.20
N LEU A 161 18.48 -1.77 -11.22
CA LEU A 161 17.28 -0.93 -11.26
C LEU A 161 17.46 0.39 -10.50
N LYS A 162 18.37 1.24 -10.98
CA LYS A 162 18.59 2.63 -10.54
C LYS A 162 17.49 3.58 -11.04
N VAL A 163 16.23 3.28 -10.69
CA VAL A 163 15.05 4.04 -11.10
C VAL A 163 14.09 4.12 -9.93
N ARG A 164 13.58 5.31 -9.66
CA ARG A 164 12.67 5.65 -8.54
C ARG A 164 11.23 5.10 -8.74
N PHE A 165 11.10 3.79 -8.97
CA PHE A 165 9.85 3.11 -9.34
C PHE A 165 8.72 3.23 -8.32
N GLN A 166 9.02 3.22 -7.02
CA GLN A 166 7.99 3.44 -5.99
C GLN A 166 7.39 4.85 -6.12
N GLY A 167 6.07 4.95 -6.02
CA GLY A 167 5.37 6.25 -6.02
C GLY A 167 5.84 7.14 -4.86
N VAL A 168 5.98 8.45 -5.11
CA VAL A 168 6.61 9.43 -4.18
C VAL A 168 6.05 9.40 -2.75
N VAL A 169 4.80 8.98 -2.59
CA VAL A 169 4.10 8.92 -1.29
C VAL A 169 4.60 7.76 -0.43
N ILE A 170 4.96 6.62 -1.02
CA ILE A 170 5.32 5.35 -0.34
C ILE A 170 6.80 4.97 -0.47
N ARG A 171 7.61 5.85 -1.08
CA ARG A 171 9.00 5.58 -1.49
C ARG A 171 9.94 5.50 -0.28
N ALA A 172 10.74 4.44 -0.22
CA ALA A 172 11.69 4.16 0.85
C ALA A 172 12.96 5.03 0.78
N PRO A 173 13.64 5.31 1.91
CA PRO A 173 14.85 6.16 1.97
C PRO A 173 15.93 5.75 0.97
N GLU A 174 16.22 4.46 0.84
CA GLU A 174 17.23 3.92 -0.08
C GLU A 174 16.90 4.22 -1.55
N VAL A 175 15.61 4.31 -1.91
CA VAL A 175 15.15 4.66 -3.26
C VAL A 175 15.22 6.18 -3.49
N TRP A 176 15.17 7.00 -2.44
CA TRP A 176 15.43 8.45 -2.56
C TRP A 176 16.91 8.75 -2.85
N ILE A 177 17.86 8.05 -2.21
CA ILE A 177 19.30 8.19 -2.50
C ILE A 177 19.79 7.38 -3.73
N ASP A 178 18.87 6.74 -4.46
CA ASP A 178 19.14 5.90 -5.64
C ASP A 178 20.16 4.77 -5.33
N LEU A 179 19.90 4.05 -4.25
CA LEU A 179 20.45 2.71 -4.03
C LEU A 179 19.51 1.65 -4.66
N PRO A 180 20.01 0.43 -4.93
CA PRO A 180 19.17 -0.65 -5.48
C PRO A 180 17.96 -0.96 -4.61
N ILE A 181 16.80 -1.11 -5.25
CA ILE A 181 15.57 -1.49 -4.56
C ILE A 181 15.63 -2.95 -4.09
N THR A 182 15.14 -3.21 -2.87
CA THR A 182 15.12 -4.54 -2.24
C THR A 182 13.71 -4.88 -1.76
N PRO A 183 13.38 -6.14 -1.40
CA PRO A 183 12.11 -6.48 -0.78
C PRO A 183 11.80 -5.68 0.51
N LYS A 184 12.83 -5.15 1.20
CA LYS A 184 12.65 -4.26 2.36
C LYS A 184 12.08 -2.89 2.01
N ALA A 185 12.11 -2.48 0.74
CA ALA A 185 11.43 -1.27 0.27
C ALA A 185 9.90 -1.41 0.30
N ASP A 186 9.35 -2.61 0.11
CA ASP A 186 7.91 -2.85 0.28
C ASP A 186 7.50 -2.86 1.77
N ILE A 187 8.38 -3.33 2.66
CA ILE A 187 8.15 -3.29 4.11
C ILE A 187 7.98 -1.84 4.60
N TRP A 188 8.82 -0.95 4.08
CA TRP A 188 8.66 0.49 4.27
C TRP A 188 7.30 0.98 3.76
N SER A 189 6.90 0.60 2.55
CA SER A 189 5.61 0.99 1.97
C SER A 189 4.40 0.43 2.74
N VAL A 190 4.51 -0.74 3.38
CA VAL A 190 3.52 -1.23 4.36
C VAL A 190 3.47 -0.31 5.58
N GLY A 191 4.62 0.08 6.14
CA GLY A 191 4.70 1.05 7.24
C GLY A 191 4.00 2.38 6.92
N VAL A 192 4.28 2.96 5.74
CA VAL A 192 3.61 4.18 5.27
C VAL A 192 2.11 3.97 5.07
N THR A 193 1.71 2.84 4.47
CA THR A 193 0.30 2.49 4.21
C THR A 193 -0.51 2.39 5.51
N LEU A 194 0.03 1.71 6.52
CA LEU A 194 -0.58 1.61 7.85
C LEU A 194 -0.64 2.98 8.53
N ALA A 195 0.45 3.75 8.49
CA ALA A 195 0.51 5.08 9.09
C ALA A 195 -0.52 6.05 8.50
N HIS A 196 -0.70 6.07 7.18
CA HIS A 196 -1.67 6.93 6.51
C HIS A 196 -3.11 6.57 6.85
N TRP A 197 -3.41 5.27 6.86
CA TRP A 197 -4.74 4.78 7.18
C TRP A 197 -5.10 5.05 8.64
N LEU A 198 -4.19 4.80 9.59
CA LEU A 198 -4.40 5.12 11.00
C LEU A 198 -4.50 6.63 11.26
N ALA A 199 -3.66 7.45 10.61
CA ALA A 199 -3.73 8.91 10.74
C ALA A 199 -4.97 9.54 10.07
N GLY A 200 -5.75 8.77 9.30
CA GLY A 200 -6.87 9.25 8.49
C GLY A 200 -6.48 10.20 7.35
N ARG A 201 -5.18 10.41 7.11
CA ARG A 201 -4.62 11.41 6.18
C ARG A 201 -3.24 11.02 5.67
N THR A 202 -2.85 11.62 4.55
CA THR A 202 -1.57 11.39 3.87
C THR A 202 -0.42 12.14 4.58
N ILE A 203 0.21 11.52 5.59
CA ILE A 203 1.27 12.19 6.39
C ILE A 203 2.63 12.22 5.68
N PHE A 204 2.99 11.23 4.85
CA PHE A 204 4.14 11.27 3.94
C PHE A 204 3.73 11.87 2.58
N GLY A 205 4.70 12.30 1.77
CA GLY A 205 4.44 12.80 0.42
C GLY A 205 3.86 14.23 0.34
N PRO A 206 3.52 14.72 -0.87
CA PRO A 206 3.44 16.15 -1.19
C PRO A 206 2.02 16.76 -1.06
N ALA A 207 1.12 16.14 -0.30
CA ALA A 207 -0.30 16.51 -0.26
C ALA A 207 -0.59 17.92 0.30
N ASP A 208 0.35 18.47 1.06
CA ASP A 208 0.35 19.76 1.75
C ASP A 208 1.38 20.76 1.17
N LYS A 209 1.93 20.48 -0.02
CA LYS A 209 3.04 21.23 -0.64
C LYS A 209 2.65 22.63 -1.11
N ILE A 210 3.05 23.65 -0.34
CA ILE A 210 2.76 25.07 -0.63
C ILE A 210 3.70 25.73 -1.65
N VAL A 211 4.94 25.24 -1.82
CA VAL A 211 5.93 25.81 -2.75
C VAL A 211 5.83 25.10 -4.11
N GLU A 212 5.87 25.83 -5.22
CA GLU A 212 5.78 25.27 -6.58
C GLU A 212 7.00 24.40 -6.93
N ASP A 213 6.79 23.42 -7.82
CA ASP A 213 7.75 22.41 -8.34
C ASP A 213 8.60 21.58 -7.34
N CYS A 214 8.57 21.87 -6.05
CA CYS A 214 9.43 21.24 -5.05
C CYS A 214 9.01 19.81 -4.62
N VAL A 215 8.30 19.05 -5.46
CA VAL A 215 7.63 17.78 -5.10
C VAL A 215 8.56 16.78 -4.39
N ASN A 216 9.73 16.47 -4.95
CA ASN A 216 10.68 15.53 -4.35
C ASN A 216 11.24 16.09 -3.03
N HIS A 217 11.73 17.33 -3.05
CA HIS A 217 12.22 18.07 -1.87
C HIS A 217 11.24 18.03 -0.69
N TRP A 218 9.95 18.27 -0.95
CA TRP A 218 8.90 18.25 0.07
C TRP A 218 8.63 16.85 0.63
N CYS A 219 8.71 15.81 -0.22
CA CYS A 219 8.61 14.43 0.23
C CYS A 219 9.80 14.05 1.13
N ILE A 220 11.02 14.45 0.75
CA ILE A 220 12.25 14.18 1.49
C ILE A 220 12.29 14.99 2.81
N ALA A 221 11.82 16.23 2.81
CA ALA A 221 11.74 17.06 4.01
C ALA A 221 10.74 16.48 5.02
N LYS A 222 9.57 16.00 4.56
CA LYS A 222 8.60 15.29 5.41
C LYS A 222 9.12 13.94 5.89
N LEU A 223 9.89 13.23 5.05
CA LEU A 223 10.59 12.00 5.46
C LEU A 223 11.55 12.29 6.63
N MET A 224 12.45 13.27 6.50
CA MET A 224 13.37 13.69 7.57
C MET A 224 12.64 14.07 8.87
N ARG A 225 11.48 14.74 8.76
CA ARG A 225 10.65 15.13 9.91
C ARG A 225 9.97 13.96 10.61
N LEU A 226 9.48 12.98 9.84
CA LEU A 226 8.72 11.82 10.35
C LEU A 226 9.62 10.76 10.98
N VAL A 227 10.76 10.42 10.38
CA VAL A 227 11.63 9.31 10.84
C VAL A 227 13.02 9.73 11.31
N GLY A 228 13.31 11.04 11.31
CA GLY A 228 14.62 11.57 11.68
C GLY A 228 15.63 11.56 10.52
N PRO A 229 16.94 11.74 10.82
CA PRO A 229 17.97 11.86 9.80
C PRO A 229 18.05 10.65 8.87
N ILE A 230 18.10 10.93 7.57
CA ILE A 230 18.30 9.93 6.51
C ILE A 230 19.76 9.98 6.02
N PRO A 231 20.32 8.86 5.50
CA PRO A 231 21.66 8.86 4.93
C PRO A 231 21.79 9.92 3.81
N LYS A 232 22.94 10.61 3.76
CA LYS A 232 23.23 11.53 2.65
C LYS A 232 23.40 10.75 1.34
N PRO A 233 22.99 11.30 0.20
CA PRO A 233 23.20 10.67 -1.11
C PRO A 233 24.69 10.60 -1.46
N ASP A 234 25.00 9.77 -2.45
CA ASP A 234 26.30 9.72 -3.09
C ASP A 234 26.67 11.10 -3.66
N ALA A 235 27.80 11.65 -3.22
CA ALA A 235 28.26 13.00 -3.59
C ALA A 235 28.56 13.16 -5.08
N SER A 236 28.66 12.06 -5.85
CA SER A 236 28.77 12.11 -7.32
C SER A 236 27.43 12.31 -8.04
N LYS A 237 26.30 12.32 -7.32
CA LYS A 237 24.94 12.49 -7.87
C LYS A 237 24.41 13.88 -7.54
N GLU A 238 25.00 14.91 -8.15
CA GLU A 238 24.74 16.33 -7.87
C GLU A 238 23.23 16.68 -7.77
N GLU A 239 22.41 16.23 -8.73
CA GLU A 239 20.94 16.41 -8.72
C GLU A 239 20.26 15.91 -7.43
N ILE A 240 20.72 14.78 -6.88
CA ILE A 240 20.17 14.20 -5.64
C ILE A 240 20.75 14.89 -4.40
N VAL A 241 22.00 15.39 -4.47
CA VAL A 241 22.60 16.21 -3.42
C VAL A 241 21.81 17.52 -3.27
N ASP A 242 21.49 18.20 -4.38
CA ASP A 242 20.68 19.42 -4.39
C ASP A 242 19.25 19.17 -3.92
N GLU A 243 18.62 18.05 -4.34
CA GLU A 243 17.31 17.65 -3.83
C GLU A 243 17.30 17.50 -2.29
N PHE A 244 18.37 16.95 -1.73
CA PHE A 244 18.50 16.75 -0.28
C PHE A 244 18.86 18.04 0.45
N ALA A 245 19.64 18.94 -0.15
CA ALA A 245 20.00 20.23 0.45
C ALA A 245 18.77 21.14 0.63
N LEU A 246 17.93 21.28 -0.42
CA LEU A 246 16.68 22.04 -0.30
C LEU A 246 15.64 21.31 0.57
N ALA A 247 15.65 19.98 0.63
CA ALA A 247 14.84 19.24 1.60
C ALA A 247 15.27 19.48 3.06
N GLU A 248 16.58 19.52 3.34
CA GLU A 248 17.14 19.80 4.67
C GLU A 248 16.80 21.24 5.10
N TYR A 249 16.81 22.21 4.17
CA TYR A 249 16.28 23.56 4.40
C TYR A 249 14.78 23.56 4.75
N LEU A 250 13.93 22.99 3.88
CA LEU A 250 12.47 22.94 4.08
C LEU A 250 12.07 22.21 5.37
N ALA A 251 12.83 21.20 5.80
CA ALA A 251 12.55 20.46 7.02
C ALA A 251 12.78 21.28 8.30
N ASN A 252 13.72 22.22 8.29
CA ASN A 252 14.13 22.95 9.50
C ASN A 252 13.54 24.36 9.58
N GLU A 253 13.36 25.03 8.44
CA GLU A 253 13.10 26.47 8.37
C GLU A 253 11.62 26.89 8.40
N SER A 254 11.43 28.17 8.71
CA SER A 254 10.15 28.88 8.66
C SER A 254 10.10 29.89 7.51
N PHE A 255 8.90 30.32 7.14
CA PHE A 255 8.62 31.46 6.27
C PHE A 255 7.59 32.39 6.92
N VAL A 256 7.63 33.68 6.57
CA VAL A 256 6.57 34.63 6.94
C VAL A 256 5.49 34.56 5.87
N HIS A 257 4.28 34.14 6.25
CA HIS A 257 3.18 33.91 5.31
C HIS A 257 2.70 35.24 4.68
N PRO A 258 2.82 35.45 3.36
CA PRO A 258 2.86 36.79 2.77
C PRO A 258 1.55 37.59 2.87
N GLN A 259 0.40 36.93 3.02
CA GLN A 259 -0.90 37.61 3.20
C GLN A 259 -1.30 37.84 4.67
N THR A 260 -0.55 37.30 5.64
CA THR A 260 -0.92 37.36 7.08
C THR A 260 0.19 37.89 8.00
N GLY A 261 1.45 37.90 7.55
CA GLY A 261 2.59 38.30 8.37
C GLY A 261 2.94 37.31 9.49
N ILE A 262 2.30 36.14 9.54
CA ILE A 262 2.52 35.12 10.57
C ILE A 262 3.67 34.20 10.14
N GLU A 263 4.61 33.96 11.04
CA GLU A 263 5.66 32.95 10.84
C GLU A 263 5.07 31.53 10.88
N GLN A 264 5.39 30.72 9.89
CA GLN A 264 4.92 29.34 9.73
C GLN A 264 6.08 28.45 9.27
N LYS A 265 6.13 27.20 9.76
CA LYS A 265 7.10 26.22 9.24
C LYS A 265 6.74 25.82 7.82
N PHE A 266 7.74 25.59 6.96
CA PHE A 266 7.50 24.93 5.68
C PHE A 266 6.92 23.52 5.91
N ILE A 267 7.59 22.69 6.71
CA ILE A 267 7.08 21.37 7.09
C ILE A 267 6.55 21.37 8.53
N SER A 268 5.24 21.12 8.68
CA SER A 268 4.52 21.17 9.97
C SER A 268 4.42 19.83 10.71
N VAL A 269 4.69 18.69 10.06
CA VAL A 269 4.55 17.36 10.68
C VAL A 269 5.59 17.12 11.79
N GLY A 270 5.16 16.42 12.85
CA GLY A 270 6.01 15.85 13.90
C GLY A 270 6.73 14.59 13.44
N THR A 271 7.28 13.84 14.42
CA THR A 271 7.73 12.46 14.17
C THR A 271 6.53 11.54 13.91
N ILE A 272 6.76 10.38 13.29
CA ILE A 272 5.73 9.37 13.02
C ILE A 272 4.90 9.03 14.27
N ARG A 273 5.57 8.90 15.42
CA ARG A 273 4.94 8.70 16.72
C ARG A 273 4.04 9.85 17.10
N GLN A 274 4.54 11.08 17.06
CA GLN A 274 3.75 12.29 17.34
C GLN A 274 2.58 12.49 16.37
N GLU A 275 2.66 12.02 15.13
CA GLU A 275 1.57 12.11 14.16
C GLU A 275 0.48 11.03 14.38
N LEU A 276 0.83 9.89 14.98
CA LEU A 276 -0.09 8.79 15.30
C LEU A 276 -0.69 8.91 16.71
N GLU A 277 0.06 9.41 17.71
CA GLU A 277 -0.43 9.68 19.08
C GLU A 277 -1.45 10.84 19.13
N LYS A 278 -1.59 11.62 18.05
CA LYS A 278 -2.64 12.64 17.86
C LYS A 278 -4.00 12.07 17.44
N VAL A 279 -4.10 10.78 17.11
CA VAL A 279 -5.31 10.18 16.55
C VAL A 279 -6.28 9.76 17.66
N GLU A 280 -7.51 10.27 17.62
CA GLU A 280 -8.58 9.81 18.50
C GLU A 280 -9.01 8.38 18.13
N GLY A 281 -8.62 7.40 18.96
CA GLY A 281 -9.04 6.01 18.78
C GLY A 281 -8.19 4.99 19.55
N PRO A 282 -8.53 3.69 19.47
CA PRO A 282 -7.81 2.62 20.15
C PRO A 282 -6.54 2.20 19.37
N ILE A 283 -5.64 3.15 19.10
CA ILE A 283 -4.29 2.84 18.60
C ILE A 283 -3.39 2.59 19.80
N ASP A 284 -3.08 1.31 20.04
CA ASP A 284 -2.15 0.93 21.10
C ASP A 284 -0.69 1.33 20.75
N SER A 285 0.13 1.63 21.76
CA SER A 285 1.53 2.09 21.53
C SER A 285 2.42 1.01 20.92
N GLN A 286 2.02 -0.27 21.00
CA GLN A 286 2.70 -1.40 20.36
C GLN A 286 2.46 -1.41 18.84
N CYS A 287 1.30 -0.93 18.38
CA CYS A 287 0.98 -0.68 16.97
C CYS A 287 1.88 0.41 16.40
N ILE A 288 2.05 1.50 17.14
CA ILE A 288 2.96 2.59 16.79
C ILE A 288 4.40 2.07 16.73
N GLY A 289 4.86 1.34 17.77
CA GLY A 289 6.18 0.71 17.80
C GLY A 289 6.42 -0.32 16.69
N PHE A 290 5.37 -1.05 16.28
CA PHE A 290 5.41 -1.96 15.15
C PHE A 290 5.59 -1.19 13.83
N ILE A 291 4.81 -0.13 13.60
CA ILE A 291 4.90 0.74 12.41
C ILE A 291 6.26 1.46 12.35
N GLU A 292 6.75 1.98 13.47
CA GLU A 292 8.11 2.51 13.61
C GLU A 292 9.17 1.47 13.19
N SER A 293 8.99 0.20 13.58
CA SER A 293 9.92 -0.87 13.19
C SER A 293 9.94 -1.14 11.68
N LEU A 294 8.80 -1.00 10.98
CA LEU A 294 8.73 -1.12 9.52
C LEU A 294 9.35 0.11 8.82
N LEU A 295 9.24 1.28 9.46
CA LEU A 295 9.80 2.56 9.02
C LEU A 295 11.25 2.80 9.51
N THR A 296 11.98 1.73 9.82
CA THR A 296 13.42 1.82 10.11
C THR A 296 14.16 2.33 8.88
N VAL A 297 14.86 3.47 9.00
CA VAL A 297 15.55 4.13 7.88
C VAL A 297 16.65 3.25 7.30
N ASP A 298 17.56 2.76 8.16
CA ASP A 298 18.64 1.83 7.82
C ASP A 298 18.06 0.53 7.24
N VAL A 299 18.32 0.27 5.95
CA VAL A 299 17.77 -0.88 5.22
C VAL A 299 18.32 -2.21 5.74
N GLU A 300 19.51 -2.26 6.34
CA GLU A 300 20.04 -3.49 6.94
C GLU A 300 19.31 -3.79 8.26
N ARG A 301 19.00 -2.77 9.05
CA ARG A 301 18.24 -2.91 10.31
C ARG A 301 16.73 -3.06 10.13
N ARG A 302 16.17 -2.59 9.01
CA ARG A 302 14.73 -2.76 8.71
C ARG A 302 14.40 -4.26 8.61
N PRO A 303 13.34 -4.75 9.25
CA PRO A 303 12.98 -6.17 9.19
C PRO A 303 12.56 -6.58 7.78
N SER A 304 12.84 -7.82 7.40
CA SER A 304 12.16 -8.51 6.30
C SER A 304 10.69 -8.81 6.65
N ALA A 305 9.91 -9.25 5.66
CA ALA A 305 8.52 -9.68 5.88
C ALA A 305 8.40 -10.79 6.95
N ARG A 306 9.35 -11.73 6.97
CA ARG A 306 9.38 -12.87 7.90
C ARG A 306 9.69 -12.43 9.32
N GLU A 307 10.63 -11.49 9.49
CA GLU A 307 10.98 -10.94 10.80
C GLU A 307 9.88 -10.03 11.35
N ALA A 308 9.24 -9.24 10.48
CA ALA A 308 8.10 -8.40 10.85
C ALA A 308 6.90 -9.23 11.34
N LEU A 309 6.61 -10.37 10.70
CA LEU A 309 5.55 -11.30 11.13
C LEU A 309 5.78 -11.93 12.52
N ASN A 310 7.05 -11.97 12.97
CA ASN A 310 7.44 -12.47 14.28
C ASN A 310 7.45 -11.38 15.38
N ARG A 311 7.04 -10.13 15.08
CA ARG A 311 6.92 -9.08 16.11
C ARG A 311 5.76 -9.39 17.08
N PRO A 312 5.92 -9.21 18.41
CA PRO A 312 4.90 -9.54 19.42
C PRO A 312 3.48 -9.04 19.12
N TRP A 313 3.37 -7.80 18.62
CA TRP A 313 2.09 -7.16 18.26
C TRP A 313 1.25 -7.93 17.24
N LEU A 314 1.89 -8.58 16.27
CA LEU A 314 1.22 -9.45 15.29
C LEU A 314 0.97 -10.86 15.82
N ARG A 315 1.81 -11.35 16.74
CA ARG A 315 1.64 -12.67 17.38
C ARG A 315 0.54 -12.64 18.46
N GLY A 316 0.21 -11.46 18.99
CA GLY A 316 -0.77 -11.28 20.08
C GLY A 316 -0.21 -11.61 21.46
N GLU A 317 1.11 -11.77 21.56
CA GLU A 317 1.82 -12.21 22.77
C GLU A 317 1.96 -11.08 23.81
N ASP A 318 1.66 -9.84 23.43
CA ASP A 318 1.67 -8.62 24.25
C ASP A 318 0.63 -8.59 25.40
N ARG A 319 -0.10 -9.68 25.66
CA ARG A 319 -0.98 -9.83 26.85
C ARG A 319 -0.16 -10.19 28.09
N GLY A 320 0.85 -9.38 28.38
CA GLY A 320 2.00 -9.77 29.20
C GLY A 320 2.33 -8.86 30.39
N GLU A 321 1.48 -7.91 30.77
CA GLU A 321 1.67 -7.15 32.01
C GLU A 321 0.33 -6.62 32.58
N ASN A 322 -0.27 -7.42 33.45
CA ASN A 322 -1.23 -6.95 34.46
C ASN A 322 -1.08 -7.86 35.68
N SER A 323 0.02 -7.66 36.41
CA SER A 323 0.39 -8.39 37.61
C SER A 323 -0.58 -8.14 38.77
N ASP A 324 -0.81 -9.19 39.56
CA ASP A 324 -1.44 -9.19 40.89
C ASP A 324 -2.66 -8.30 41.14
N TRP A 325 -3.83 -8.95 41.18
CA TRP A 325 -4.82 -8.68 42.22
C TRP A 325 -5.07 -9.96 43.01
N SER A 326 -4.09 -10.28 43.86
CA SER A 326 -4.19 -11.22 44.97
C SER A 326 -4.00 -10.41 46.26
N VAL A 327 -4.69 -10.77 47.35
CA VAL A 327 -4.66 -10.07 48.68
C VAL A 327 -5.42 -8.72 48.64
N ASP A 328 -6.48 -8.48 49.44
CA ASP A 328 -7.23 -9.32 50.41
C ASP A 328 -8.71 -9.42 50.01
#